data_AF-A0A9D7NAG1-F1
#
_entry.id   AF-A0A9D7NAG1-F1
#
_cell.length_a   1.000
_cell.length_b   1.000
_cell.length_c   1.000
_cell.angle_alpha   90.00
_cell.angle_beta   90.00
_cell.angle_gamma   90.00
#
_symmetry.space_group_name_H-M   'P 1'
#
loop_
_entity.id
_entity.type
_entity.pdbx_description
1 polymer ?
#
loop_
_entity_poly.entity_id
_entity_poly.type
_entity_poly.pdbx_seq_one_letter_code
_entity_poly.pdbx_strand_id
1 'polypeptide(L)'
;MLQVDFPDTRYEEWIAQLEKDLKGKPWTDLQWQLGEDIVVDPFYHPDNYFPQRSALSGQRSNNHWEIGEYITVIDPKTGNLELLEALDGGAEALELVFTKAPSAEELSILLQGVQLEYISLHVVENYAEKNPLHILKALRAFAVEVGLDPSKVRGSIEGTEARFLAGIIPWASHELPAFKTCLVNGRSLSGANNAHELAALLQLGNQIIAQLGEAGIAPAEVAPALQFSVAIGKSFFGNRQTTRPATALAKCTQGLWRTNFSAGNSGSFCSCFTR
;
A
#
# COMPACT_ATOMS: atom_id res chain seq x y z
N MET A 1 -32.37 10.46 -28.35
CA MET A 1 -31.78 10.33 -29.70
C MET A 1 -30.72 11.42 -29.80
N LEU A 2 -29.49 11.12 -29.39
CA LEU A 2 -28.34 12.02 -29.57
C LEU A 2 -27.30 11.26 -30.36
N GLN A 3 -27.46 11.27 -31.68
CA GLN A 3 -26.39 10.96 -32.61
C GLN A 3 -26.65 11.87 -33.81
N VAL A 4 -25.97 13.02 -33.78
CA VAL A 4 -25.67 13.76 -34.99
C VAL A 4 -24.36 13.15 -35.47
N ASP A 5 -24.38 12.55 -36.66
CA ASP A 5 -23.18 11.95 -37.28
C ASP A 5 -22.24 13.07 -37.70
N PHE A 6 -21.30 13.41 -36.83
CA PHE A 6 -20.15 14.24 -37.18
C PHE A 6 -19.00 13.33 -37.63
N PRO A 7 -18.23 13.74 -38.64
CA PRO A 7 -17.03 13.01 -39.03
C PRO A 7 -16.03 12.98 -37.86
N ASP A 8 -15.34 11.85 -37.70
CA ASP A 8 -14.24 11.72 -36.76
C ASP A 8 -13.17 12.79 -37.07
N THR A 9 -12.85 13.60 -36.06
CA THR A 9 -11.84 14.66 -36.19
C THR A 9 -10.45 14.04 -36.14
N ARG A 10 -9.56 14.47 -37.04
CA ARG A 10 -8.16 14.03 -37.04
C ARG A 10 -7.35 14.82 -36.01
N TYR A 11 -6.27 14.22 -35.51
CA TYR A 11 -5.36 14.91 -34.58
C TYR A 11 -4.89 16.28 -35.10
N GLU A 12 -4.55 16.38 -36.39
CA GLU A 12 -4.07 17.62 -37.00
C GLU A 12 -5.14 18.73 -37.01
N GLU A 13 -6.39 18.36 -37.27
CA GLU A 13 -7.52 19.29 -37.22
C GLU A 13 -7.77 19.80 -35.79
N TRP A 14 -7.58 18.91 -34.81
CA TRP A 14 -7.68 19.24 -33.40
C TRP A 14 -6.60 20.23 -32.96
N ILE A 15 -5.35 20.00 -33.37
CA ILE A 15 -4.22 20.92 -33.14
C ILE A 15 -4.47 22.28 -33.78
N ALA A 16 -4.89 22.31 -35.04
CA ALA A 16 -5.13 23.55 -35.77
C ALA A 16 -6.22 24.41 -35.10
N GLN A 17 -7.28 23.77 -34.58
CA GLN A 17 -8.32 24.47 -33.83
C GLN A 17 -7.80 24.99 -32.48
N LEU A 18 -6.99 24.20 -31.77
CA LEU A 18 -6.35 24.59 -30.52
C LEU A 18 -5.45 25.83 -30.66
N GLU A 19 -4.58 25.84 -31.67
CA GLU A 19 -3.67 26.96 -31.92
C GLU A 19 -4.43 28.24 -32.32
N LYS A 20 -5.54 28.08 -33.07
CA LYS A 20 -6.45 29.18 -33.38
C LYS A 20 -7.06 29.77 -32.11
N ASP A 21 -7.55 28.94 -31.20
CA ASP A 21 -8.14 29.37 -29.93
C ASP A 21 -7.10 30.00 -28.98
N LEU A 22 -5.85 29.53 -29.07
CA LEU A 22 -4.69 30.10 -28.38
C LEU A 22 -4.13 31.36 -29.05
N LYS A 23 -4.81 31.90 -30.06
CA LYS A 23 -4.43 33.12 -30.79
C LYS A 23 -3.03 33.02 -31.40
N GLY A 24 -2.69 31.84 -31.91
CA GLY A 24 -1.40 31.55 -32.55
C GLY A 24 -0.26 31.21 -31.60
N LYS A 25 -0.51 31.08 -30.29
CA LYS A 25 0.46 30.49 -29.36
C LYS A 25 0.50 28.97 -29.54
N PRO A 26 1.67 28.33 -29.40
CA PRO A 26 1.78 26.88 -29.53
C PRO A 26 1.03 26.18 -28.40
N TRP A 27 0.33 25.09 -28.72
CA TRP A 27 -0.41 24.32 -27.70
C TRP A 27 0.51 23.70 -26.65
N THR A 28 1.80 23.51 -26.96
CA THR A 28 2.81 23.02 -26.02
C THR A 28 3.00 23.92 -24.81
N ASP A 29 2.63 25.21 -24.89
CA ASP A 29 2.62 26.13 -23.74
C ASP A 29 1.62 25.69 -22.65
N LEU A 30 0.64 24.85 -23.00
CA LEU A 30 -0.33 24.28 -22.06
C LEU A 30 0.16 22.96 -21.43
N GLN A 31 1.32 22.45 -21.82
CA GLN A 31 1.89 21.24 -21.20
C GLN A 31 2.19 21.49 -19.73
N TRP A 32 1.87 20.51 -18.90
CA TRP A 32 2.16 20.57 -17.48
C TRP A 32 3.41 19.78 -17.15
N GLN A 33 4.42 20.47 -16.60
CA GLN A 33 5.62 19.86 -16.07
C GLN A 33 5.35 19.27 -14.67
N LEU A 34 5.41 17.94 -14.55
CA LEU A 34 5.28 17.21 -13.30
C LEU A 34 6.67 16.74 -12.82
N GLY A 35 7.34 17.55 -12.02
CA GLY A 35 8.72 17.27 -11.58
C GLY A 35 9.73 17.45 -12.71
N GLU A 36 10.87 16.76 -12.64
CA GLU A 36 11.98 16.97 -13.58
C GLU A 36 11.75 16.24 -14.92
N ASP A 37 11.14 15.05 -14.90
CA ASP A 37 11.18 14.13 -16.04
C ASP A 37 9.82 13.87 -16.72
N ILE A 38 8.71 14.36 -16.18
CA ILE A 38 7.36 14.03 -16.69
C ILE A 38 6.69 15.27 -17.25
N VAL A 39 6.44 15.26 -18.57
CA VAL A 39 5.61 16.26 -19.27
C VAL A 39 4.24 15.64 -19.50
N VAL A 40 3.18 16.34 -19.10
CA VAL A 40 1.80 15.92 -19.29
C VAL A 40 1.15 16.80 -20.35
N ASP A 41 0.68 16.15 -21.42
CA ASP A 41 -0.07 16.84 -22.46
C ASP A 41 -1.46 17.27 -21.96
N PRO A 42 -1.97 18.43 -22.39
CA PRO A 42 -3.25 18.97 -21.97
C PRO A 42 -4.45 18.18 -22.54
N PHE A 43 -4.23 17.32 -23.53
CA PHE A 43 -5.24 16.47 -24.13
C PHE A 43 -4.61 15.18 -24.70
N TYR A 44 -5.47 14.19 -24.97
CA TYR A 44 -5.09 12.92 -25.58
C TYR A 44 -6.06 12.60 -26.72
N HIS A 45 -5.54 12.20 -27.87
CA HIS A 45 -6.34 11.88 -29.07
C HIS A 45 -6.19 10.40 -29.45
N PRO A 46 -7.24 9.72 -29.94
CA PRO A 46 -7.16 8.31 -30.35
C PRO A 46 -6.12 8.02 -31.44
N ASP A 47 -5.88 8.98 -32.34
CA ASP A 47 -4.83 8.88 -33.37
C ASP A 47 -3.41 8.83 -32.77
N ASN A 48 -3.22 9.35 -31.55
CA ASN A 48 -1.96 9.19 -30.84
C ASN A 48 -1.88 7.75 -30.33
N TYR A 49 -0.88 7.01 -30.82
CA TYR A 49 -0.67 5.63 -30.39
C TYR A 49 -0.25 5.59 -28.91
N PHE A 50 -1.19 5.22 -28.05
CA PHE A 50 -0.88 4.72 -26.71
C PHE A 50 -0.80 3.21 -26.78
N PRO A 51 0.34 2.58 -26.44
CA PRO A 51 0.39 1.13 -26.34
C PRO A 51 -0.70 0.69 -25.37
N GLN A 52 -1.61 -0.18 -25.81
CA GLN A 52 -2.61 -0.74 -24.91
C GLN A 52 -1.90 -1.52 -23.81
N ARG A 53 -1.85 -0.92 -22.62
CA ARG A 53 -1.33 -1.58 -21.42
C ARG A 53 -2.50 -2.33 -20.78
N SER A 54 -2.28 -3.60 -20.44
CA SER A 54 -3.26 -4.35 -19.66
C SER A 54 -3.49 -3.64 -18.32
N ALA A 55 -4.77 -3.51 -17.93
CA ALA A 55 -5.11 -2.93 -16.65
C ALA A 55 -4.48 -3.75 -15.53
N LEU A 56 -3.83 -3.05 -14.60
CA LEU A 56 -3.16 -3.62 -13.43
C LEU A 56 -4.19 -3.92 -12.32
N SER A 57 -5.36 -4.45 -12.69
CA SER A 57 -6.49 -4.69 -11.79
C SER A 57 -6.24 -5.80 -10.79
N GLY A 58 -5.11 -6.51 -10.89
CA GLY A 58 -4.77 -7.59 -9.99
C GLY A 58 -5.73 -8.78 -10.04
N GLN A 59 -6.62 -8.89 -11.05
CA GLN A 59 -7.76 -9.82 -11.07
C GLN A 59 -8.74 -9.61 -9.90
N ARG A 60 -8.86 -8.39 -9.37
CA ARG A 60 -9.86 -8.10 -8.34
C ARG A 60 -11.27 -8.21 -8.94
N SER A 61 -12.15 -8.93 -8.23
CA SER A 61 -13.56 -9.09 -8.58
C SER A 61 -14.45 -7.98 -8.02
N ASN A 62 -13.93 -7.16 -7.10
CA ASN A 62 -14.63 -6.03 -6.50
C ASN A 62 -13.68 -4.85 -6.22
N ASN A 63 -14.25 -3.71 -5.84
CA ASN A 63 -13.53 -2.50 -5.44
C ASN A 63 -13.66 -2.26 -3.93
N HIS A 64 -13.62 -3.31 -3.10
CA HIS A 64 -13.69 -3.12 -1.65
C HIS A 64 -12.37 -2.50 -1.15
N TRP A 65 -12.48 -1.50 -0.27
CA TRP A 65 -11.38 -0.91 0.49
C TRP A 65 -11.84 -0.79 1.94
N GLU A 66 -10.88 -0.82 2.86
CA GLU A 66 -11.14 -0.62 4.30
C GLU A 66 -10.97 0.86 4.65
N ILE A 67 -11.88 1.39 5.47
CA ILE A 67 -11.75 2.73 6.04
C ILE A 67 -10.76 2.66 7.22
N GLY A 68 -9.62 3.33 7.10
CA GLY A 68 -8.56 3.29 8.11
C GLY A 68 -8.48 4.54 8.98
N GLU A 69 -8.30 4.33 10.29
CA GLU A 69 -8.00 5.37 11.29
C GLU A 69 -6.59 5.13 11.87
N TYR A 70 -5.87 6.21 12.18
CA TYR A 70 -4.52 6.16 12.74
C TYR A 70 -4.55 6.66 14.19
N ILE A 71 -3.94 5.91 15.10
CA ILE A 71 -3.97 6.18 16.54
C ILE A 71 -2.55 6.06 17.11
N THR A 72 -2.10 7.10 17.82
CA THR A 72 -0.83 7.06 18.56
C THR A 72 -1.06 6.55 19.97
N VAL A 73 -0.52 5.38 20.27
CA VAL A 73 -0.73 4.74 21.57
C VAL A 73 0.29 5.28 22.57
N ILE A 74 -0.17 6.21 23.43
CA ILE A 74 0.60 6.75 24.57
C ILE A 74 0.25 5.99 25.85
N ASP A 75 -1.05 5.81 26.10
CA ASP A 75 -1.62 5.08 27.24
C ASP A 75 -2.65 4.05 26.72
N PRO A 76 -2.55 2.76 27.11
CA PRO A 76 -3.45 1.72 26.62
C PRO A 76 -4.94 1.95 26.91
N LYS A 77 -5.27 2.55 28.06
CA LYS A 77 -6.69 2.77 28.42
C LYS A 77 -7.29 3.88 27.58
N THR A 78 -6.57 4.98 27.43
CA THR A 78 -7.00 6.09 26.58
C THR A 78 -7.05 5.66 25.12
N GLY A 79 -6.03 4.93 24.66
CA GLY A 79 -5.99 4.37 23.31
C GLY A 79 -7.14 3.39 23.03
N ASN A 80 -7.57 2.60 24.02
CA ASN A 80 -8.74 1.73 23.86
C ASN A 80 -10.02 2.52 23.59
N LEU A 81 -10.23 3.63 24.31
CA LEU A 81 -11.38 4.51 24.08
C LEU A 81 -11.36 5.10 22.66
N GLU A 82 -10.20 5.56 22.21
CA GLU A 82 -10.00 6.08 20.85
C GLU A 82 -10.27 5.00 19.78
N LEU A 83 -9.83 3.76 20.02
CA LEU A 83 -10.10 2.64 19.11
C LEU A 83 -11.59 2.36 19.00
N LEU A 84 -12.29 2.27 20.13
CA LEU A 84 -13.73 1.99 20.13
C LEU A 84 -14.52 3.13 19.49
N GLU A 85 -14.15 4.39 19.74
CA GLU A 85 -14.76 5.56 19.08
C GLU A 85 -14.55 5.53 17.56
N ALA A 86 -13.35 5.21 17.09
CA ALA A 86 -13.06 5.05 15.66
C ALA A 86 -13.90 3.93 15.02
N LEU A 87 -14.03 2.79 15.71
CA LEU A 87 -14.85 1.66 15.25
C LEU A 87 -16.34 1.99 15.22
N ASP A 88 -16.87 2.65 16.25
CA ASP A 88 -18.25 3.14 16.28
C ASP A 88 -18.50 4.19 15.19
N GLY A 89 -17.46 4.93 14.79
CA GLY A 89 -17.44 5.86 13.66
C GLY A 89 -17.38 5.19 12.28
N GLY A 90 -17.23 3.86 12.21
CA GLY A 90 -17.20 3.08 10.96
C GLY A 90 -15.80 2.78 10.41
N ALA A 91 -14.75 2.90 11.24
CA ALA A 91 -13.43 2.40 10.86
C ALA A 91 -13.44 0.86 10.71
N GLU A 92 -12.80 0.38 9.65
CA GLU A 92 -12.64 -1.06 9.34
C GLU A 92 -11.16 -1.49 9.47
N ALA A 93 -10.24 -0.53 9.56
CA ALA A 93 -8.82 -0.74 9.76
C ALA A 93 -8.26 0.24 10.81
N LEU A 94 -7.37 -0.24 11.68
CA LEU A 94 -6.74 0.58 12.73
C LEU A 94 -5.22 0.53 12.57
N GLU A 95 -4.58 1.68 12.38
CA GLU A 95 -3.13 1.83 12.42
C GLU A 95 -2.68 2.28 13.82
N LEU A 96 -2.11 1.34 14.59
CA LEU A 96 -1.54 1.59 15.91
C LEU A 96 -0.08 2.01 15.80
N VAL A 97 0.22 3.21 16.29
CA VAL A 97 1.58 3.72 16.36
C VAL A 97 2.07 3.72 17.79
N PHE A 98 2.95 2.77 18.09
CA PHE A 98 3.54 2.63 19.41
C PHE A 98 4.77 3.52 19.56
N THR A 99 4.82 4.29 20.64
CA THR A 99 5.99 5.13 21.01
C THR A 99 6.96 4.42 21.96
N LYS A 100 6.55 3.27 22.49
CA LYS A 100 7.33 2.32 23.28
C LYS A 100 6.79 0.91 23.02
N ALA A 101 7.60 -0.12 23.22
CA ALA A 101 7.13 -1.51 23.12
C ALA A 101 6.06 -1.79 24.18
N PRO A 102 4.84 -2.23 23.80
CA PRO A 102 3.79 -2.54 24.77
C PRO A 102 4.06 -3.87 25.47
N SER A 103 3.68 -4.01 26.74
CA SER A 103 3.58 -5.33 27.39
C SER A 103 2.38 -6.12 26.85
N ALA A 104 2.32 -7.43 27.15
CA ALA A 104 1.16 -8.25 26.77
C ALA A 104 -0.12 -7.77 27.48
N GLU A 105 -0.02 -7.33 28.73
CA GLU A 105 -1.11 -6.75 29.51
C GLU A 105 -1.54 -5.40 28.94
N GLU A 106 -0.60 -4.52 28.58
CA GLU A 106 -0.89 -3.25 27.94
C GLU A 106 -1.61 -3.46 26.59
N LEU A 107 -1.17 -4.43 25.78
CA LEU A 107 -1.85 -4.76 24.52
C LEU A 107 -3.26 -5.32 24.77
N SER A 108 -3.44 -6.14 25.81
CA SER A 108 -4.75 -6.70 26.15
C SER A 108 -5.73 -5.62 26.64
N ILE A 109 -5.25 -4.64 27.40
CA ILE A 109 -6.04 -3.45 27.79
C ILE A 109 -6.42 -2.64 26.55
N LEU A 110 -5.46 -2.40 25.65
CA LEU A 110 -5.68 -1.63 24.43
C LEU A 110 -6.74 -2.25 23.52
N LEU A 111 -6.74 -3.58 23.37
CA LEU A 111 -7.63 -4.31 22.46
C LEU A 111 -8.92 -4.79 23.14
N GLN A 112 -9.15 -4.46 24.41
CA GLN A 112 -10.33 -4.90 25.14
C GLN A 112 -11.62 -4.44 24.45
N GLY A 113 -12.52 -5.38 24.14
CA GLY A 113 -13.79 -5.10 23.46
C GLY A 113 -13.68 -4.92 21.94
N VAL A 114 -12.47 -4.97 21.37
CA VAL A 114 -12.25 -4.90 19.92
C VAL A 114 -12.44 -6.29 19.30
N GLN A 115 -13.34 -6.41 18.32
CA GLN A 115 -13.61 -7.66 17.60
C GLN A 115 -12.67 -7.79 16.37
N LEU A 116 -11.49 -8.35 16.60
CA LEU A 116 -10.41 -8.42 15.60
C LEU A 116 -10.77 -9.21 14.33
N GLU A 117 -11.80 -10.07 14.34
CA GLU A 117 -12.24 -10.80 13.16
C GLU A 117 -12.92 -9.94 12.09
N TYR A 118 -13.37 -8.73 12.45
CA TYR A 118 -14.07 -7.81 11.54
C TYR A 118 -13.20 -6.67 11.02
N ILE A 119 -11.98 -6.53 11.54
CA ILE A 119 -11.10 -5.40 11.22
C ILE A 119 -9.71 -5.87 10.80
N SER A 120 -8.93 -4.95 10.25
CA SER A 120 -7.49 -5.13 10.04
C SER A 120 -6.68 -4.26 11.00
N LEU A 121 -5.61 -4.83 11.58
CA LEU A 121 -4.75 -4.15 12.54
C LEU A 121 -3.36 -3.89 11.95
N HIS A 122 -2.99 -2.63 11.78
CA HIS A 122 -1.71 -2.22 11.25
C HIS A 122 -0.83 -1.66 12.38
N VAL A 123 0.40 -2.13 12.51
CA VAL A 123 1.30 -1.79 13.61
C VAL A 123 2.53 -1.06 13.08
N VAL A 124 2.78 0.12 13.64
CA VAL A 124 4.00 0.91 13.42
C VAL A 124 4.75 1.02 14.74
N GLU A 125 5.98 0.51 14.77
CA GLU A 125 6.89 0.65 15.90
C GLU A 125 7.69 1.96 15.74
N ASN A 126 7.29 3.04 16.43
CA ASN A 126 7.97 4.32 16.40
C ASN A 126 8.91 4.51 17.61
N TYR A 127 9.82 3.55 17.79
CA TYR A 127 10.87 3.54 18.81
C TYR A 127 12.11 2.78 18.32
N ALA A 128 13.24 2.95 19.00
CA ALA A 128 14.55 2.49 18.52
C ALA A 128 14.72 0.94 18.55
N GLU A 129 14.36 0.29 19.65
CA GLU A 129 14.57 -1.16 19.84
C GLU A 129 13.36 -1.97 19.37
N LYS A 130 13.14 -2.01 18.05
CA LYS A 130 12.00 -2.72 17.46
C LYS A 130 12.09 -4.23 17.66
N ASN A 131 10.98 -4.85 18.03
CA ASN A 131 10.85 -6.30 18.16
C ASN A 131 9.46 -6.75 17.70
N PRO A 132 9.25 -6.84 16.37
CA PRO A 132 7.94 -7.17 15.82
C PRO A 132 7.42 -8.54 16.29
N LEU A 133 8.32 -9.50 16.57
CA LEU A 133 7.92 -10.82 17.08
C LEU A 133 7.26 -10.75 18.46
N HIS A 134 7.67 -9.80 19.31
CA HIS A 134 7.07 -9.59 20.62
C HIS A 134 5.60 -9.20 20.50
N ILE A 135 5.31 -8.20 19.65
CA ILE A 135 3.94 -7.74 19.41
C ILE A 135 3.10 -8.84 18.77
N LEU A 136 3.63 -9.54 17.77
CA LEU A 136 2.92 -10.63 17.10
C LEU A 136 2.56 -11.77 18.07
N LYS A 137 3.49 -12.15 18.97
CA LYS A 137 3.23 -13.17 19.99
C LYS A 137 2.16 -12.72 20.99
N ALA A 138 2.20 -11.46 21.41
CA ALA A 138 1.20 -10.88 22.30
C ALA A 138 -0.19 -10.83 21.62
N LEU A 139 -0.25 -10.46 20.34
CA LEU A 139 -1.49 -10.43 19.56
C LEU A 139 -2.10 -11.82 19.39
N ARG A 140 -1.26 -12.83 19.09
CA ARG A 140 -1.69 -14.23 19.04
C ARG A 140 -2.22 -14.71 20.40
N ALA A 141 -1.51 -14.39 21.48
CA ALA A 141 -1.92 -14.78 22.84
C ALA A 141 -3.27 -14.15 23.20
N PHE A 142 -3.45 -12.86 22.92
CA PHE A 142 -4.72 -12.15 23.10
C PHE A 142 -5.84 -12.81 22.29
N ALA A 143 -5.63 -13.11 21.00
CA ALA A 143 -6.63 -13.78 20.17
C ALA A 143 -7.08 -15.12 20.78
N VAL A 144 -6.13 -15.95 21.23
CA VAL A 144 -6.45 -17.22 21.89
C VAL A 144 -7.21 -17.01 23.20
N GLU A 145 -6.82 -16.03 24.01
CA GLU A 145 -7.45 -15.71 25.31
C GLU A 145 -8.92 -15.32 25.14
N VAL A 146 -9.23 -14.51 24.11
CA VAL A 146 -10.62 -14.09 23.82
C VAL A 146 -11.41 -15.12 23.01
N GLY A 147 -10.84 -16.29 22.72
CA GLY A 147 -11.49 -17.36 21.97
C GLY A 147 -11.56 -17.14 20.46
N LEU A 148 -10.75 -16.22 19.92
CA LEU A 148 -10.60 -15.97 18.50
C LEU A 148 -9.57 -16.91 17.87
N ASP A 149 -9.88 -17.47 16.71
CA ASP A 149 -8.92 -18.19 15.89
C ASP A 149 -7.82 -17.23 15.39
N PRO A 150 -6.53 -17.42 15.76
CA PRO A 150 -5.43 -16.57 15.31
C PRO A 150 -5.32 -16.45 13.78
N SER A 151 -5.82 -17.43 13.01
CA SER A 151 -5.83 -17.40 11.55
C SER A 151 -6.69 -16.26 10.97
N LYS A 152 -7.65 -15.75 11.77
CA LYS A 152 -8.55 -14.65 11.39
C LYS A 152 -7.99 -13.27 11.69
N VAL A 153 -6.90 -13.18 12.45
CA VAL A 153 -6.28 -11.89 12.80
C VAL A 153 -5.59 -11.32 11.56
N ARG A 154 -6.19 -10.28 10.99
CA ARG A 154 -5.71 -9.62 9.78
C ARG A 154 -4.96 -8.34 10.13
N GLY A 155 -3.97 -8.00 9.33
CA GLY A 155 -3.20 -6.80 9.60
C GLY A 155 -1.80 -6.80 9.02
N SER A 156 -0.98 -5.87 9.49
CA SER A 156 0.43 -5.82 9.15
C SER A 156 1.30 -5.22 10.24
N ILE A 157 2.59 -5.50 10.18
CA ILE A 157 3.60 -4.82 11.00
C ILE A 157 4.79 -4.41 10.13
N GLU A 158 5.40 -3.28 10.46
CA GLU A 158 6.56 -2.73 9.75
C GLU A 158 7.69 -3.77 9.65
N GLY A 159 8.15 -4.02 8.41
CA GLY A 159 9.26 -4.91 8.15
C GLY A 159 10.56 -4.20 8.46
N THR A 160 11.22 -4.56 9.56
CA THR A 160 12.41 -3.84 10.04
C THR A 160 13.67 -4.23 9.26
N GLU A 161 14.09 -5.49 9.34
CA GLU A 161 15.32 -5.95 8.69
C GLU A 161 15.23 -7.45 8.33
N ALA A 162 15.82 -7.84 7.19
CA ALA A 162 15.76 -9.21 6.67
C ALA A 162 16.21 -10.28 7.70
N ARG A 163 17.20 -9.96 8.54
CA ARG A 163 17.68 -10.86 9.60
C ARG A 163 16.60 -11.26 10.60
N PHE A 164 15.69 -10.35 10.94
CA PHE A 164 14.59 -10.63 11.87
C PHE A 164 13.44 -11.31 11.13
N LEU A 165 13.13 -10.81 9.93
CA LEU A 165 12.09 -11.35 9.07
C LEU A 165 12.30 -12.83 8.73
N ALA A 166 13.55 -13.29 8.60
CA ALA A 166 13.87 -14.68 8.34
C ALA A 166 13.33 -15.66 9.43
N GLY A 167 13.30 -15.23 10.69
CA GLY A 167 12.68 -16.01 11.77
C GLY A 167 11.17 -15.76 11.93
N ILE A 168 10.72 -14.54 11.59
CA ILE A 168 9.33 -14.10 11.80
C ILE A 168 8.39 -14.65 10.73
N ILE A 169 8.80 -14.64 9.45
CA ILE A 169 7.95 -15.07 8.33
C ILE A 169 7.51 -16.54 8.50
N PRO A 170 8.41 -17.51 8.76
CA PRO A 170 7.98 -18.90 8.96
C PRO A 170 7.13 -19.09 10.22
N TRP A 171 7.39 -18.34 11.29
CA TRP A 171 6.57 -18.40 12.50
C TRP A 171 5.16 -17.85 12.23
N ALA A 172 5.06 -16.70 11.58
CA ALA A 172 3.78 -16.05 11.30
C ALA A 172 2.96 -16.80 10.26
N SER A 173 3.58 -17.47 9.28
CA SER A 173 2.85 -18.28 8.30
C SER A 173 2.11 -19.46 8.95
N HIS A 174 2.58 -19.93 10.11
CA HIS A 174 1.91 -20.95 10.91
C HIS A 174 0.94 -20.36 11.94
N GLU A 175 1.37 -19.34 12.70
CA GLU A 175 0.62 -18.85 13.86
C GLU A 175 -0.37 -17.71 13.56
N LEU A 176 -0.09 -16.88 12.53
CA LEU A 176 -0.87 -15.71 12.13
C LEU A 176 -0.88 -15.57 10.58
N PRO A 177 -1.37 -16.58 9.84
CA PRO A 177 -1.22 -16.66 8.38
C PRO A 177 -1.84 -15.48 7.60
N ALA A 178 -2.82 -14.80 8.19
CA ALA A 178 -3.48 -13.64 7.59
C ALA A 178 -2.74 -12.31 7.86
N PHE A 179 -1.72 -12.31 8.73
CA PHE A 179 -1.00 -11.11 9.15
C PHE A 179 0.27 -10.89 8.32
N LYS A 180 0.48 -9.67 7.81
CA LYS A 180 1.61 -9.31 6.95
C LYS A 180 2.79 -8.83 7.78
N THR A 181 3.88 -9.58 7.78
CA THR A 181 5.04 -9.29 8.64
C THR A 181 6.10 -8.42 7.99
N CYS A 182 5.95 -8.13 6.70
CA CYS A 182 6.87 -7.28 5.95
C CYS A 182 6.09 -6.12 5.32
N LEU A 183 5.67 -5.15 6.12
CA LEU A 183 5.17 -3.89 5.59
C LEU A 183 6.34 -2.99 5.18
N VAL A 184 6.45 -2.71 3.88
CA VAL A 184 7.38 -1.73 3.31
C VAL A 184 6.69 -0.37 3.31
N ASN A 185 7.16 0.52 4.18
CA ASN A 185 6.48 1.77 4.48
C ASN A 185 7.00 2.94 3.63
N GLY A 186 6.17 3.44 2.70
CA GLY A 186 6.50 4.60 1.86
C GLY A 186 6.42 5.94 2.59
N ARG A 187 5.83 6.01 3.80
CA ARG A 187 5.68 7.26 4.56
C ARG A 187 7.03 7.93 4.82
N SER A 188 8.05 7.15 5.14
CA SER A 188 9.42 7.61 5.38
C SER A 188 10.15 8.05 4.10
N LEU A 189 9.60 7.73 2.93
CA LEU A 189 10.12 8.12 1.61
C LEU A 189 9.43 9.37 1.04
N SER A 190 8.46 9.92 1.79
CA SER A 190 7.69 11.08 1.36
C SER A 190 8.56 12.36 1.32
N GLY A 191 8.52 13.06 0.18
CA GLY A 191 9.33 14.27 -0.04
C GLY A 191 9.78 14.48 -1.48
N ALA A 192 9.83 13.41 -2.28
CA ALA A 192 10.18 13.45 -3.70
C ALA A 192 8.94 13.54 -4.62
N ASN A 193 9.16 13.66 -5.94
CA ASN A 193 8.09 13.48 -6.92
C ASN A 193 7.49 12.07 -6.81
N ASN A 194 6.23 11.91 -7.20
CA ASN A 194 5.47 10.66 -7.08
C ASN A 194 6.16 9.43 -7.73
N ALA A 195 6.95 9.64 -8.79
CA ALA A 195 7.65 8.57 -9.49
C ALA A 195 8.87 8.06 -8.69
N HIS A 196 9.64 8.97 -8.10
CA HIS A 196 10.79 8.63 -7.25
C HIS A 196 10.36 7.91 -5.98
N GLU A 197 9.28 8.33 -5.33
CA GLU A 197 8.75 7.64 -4.14
C GLU A 197 8.39 6.19 -4.47
N LEU A 198 7.69 5.96 -5.58
CA LEU A 198 7.33 4.61 -6.02
C LEU A 198 8.57 3.78 -6.39
N ALA A 199 9.54 4.35 -7.10
CA ALA A 199 10.76 3.65 -7.46
C ALA A 199 11.58 3.24 -6.23
N ALA A 200 11.75 4.16 -5.26
CA ALA A 200 12.42 3.89 -4.00
C ALA A 200 11.70 2.82 -3.18
N LEU A 201 10.37 2.88 -3.12
CA LEU A 201 9.56 1.90 -2.40
C LEU A 201 9.70 0.49 -2.99
N LEU A 202 9.67 0.38 -4.33
CA LEU A 202 9.87 -0.89 -5.04
C LEU A 202 11.28 -1.42 -4.89
N GLN A 203 12.28 -0.54 -4.95
CA GLN A 203 13.68 -0.90 -4.72
C GLN A 203 13.86 -1.48 -3.31
N LEU A 204 13.29 -0.84 -2.29
CA LEU A 204 13.36 -1.32 -0.91
C LEU A 204 12.69 -2.69 -0.77
N GLY A 205 11.50 -2.88 -1.35
CA GLY A 205 10.84 -4.18 -1.37
C GLY A 205 11.68 -5.27 -2.05
N ASN A 206 12.30 -4.96 -3.20
CA ASN A 206 13.17 -5.91 -3.90
C ASN A 206 14.44 -6.25 -3.12
N GLN A 207 15.04 -5.26 -2.42
CA GLN A 207 16.19 -5.48 -1.56
C GLN A 207 15.86 -6.42 -0.40
N ILE A 208 14.71 -6.23 0.26
CA ILE A 208 14.27 -7.11 1.35
C ILE A 208 14.06 -8.55 0.84
N ILE A 209 13.42 -8.73 -0.32
CA ILE A 209 13.24 -10.05 -0.93
C ILE A 209 14.60 -10.72 -1.23
N ALA A 210 15.55 -9.98 -1.81
CA ALA A 210 16.87 -10.50 -2.13
C ALA A 210 17.64 -10.93 -0.86
N GLN A 211 17.66 -10.09 0.17
CA GLN A 211 18.31 -10.38 1.45
C GLN A 211 17.67 -11.58 2.17
N LEU A 212 16.34 -11.72 2.09
CA LEU A 212 15.64 -12.90 2.62
C LEU A 212 15.98 -14.17 1.84
N GLY A 213 16.18 -14.07 0.52
CA GLY A 213 16.68 -15.16 -0.29
C GLY A 213 18.08 -15.62 0.12
N GLU A 214 18.98 -14.68 0.41
CA GLU A 214 20.33 -14.99 0.95
C GLU A 214 20.26 -15.64 2.34
N ALA A 215 19.23 -15.29 3.14
CA ALA A 215 18.95 -15.90 4.43
C ALA A 215 18.19 -17.25 4.35
N GLY A 216 17.92 -17.74 3.13
CA GLY A 216 17.29 -19.05 2.90
C GLY A 216 15.76 -19.05 2.87
N ILE A 217 15.11 -17.88 2.87
CA ILE A 217 13.65 -17.77 2.74
C ILE A 217 13.30 -17.57 1.27
N ALA A 218 12.52 -18.50 0.69
CA ALA A 218 12.20 -18.41 -0.72
C ALA A 218 11.29 -17.20 -1.03
N PRO A 219 11.42 -16.55 -2.20
CA PRO A 219 10.54 -15.43 -2.57
C PRO A 219 9.04 -15.77 -2.53
N ALA A 220 8.67 -17.03 -2.75
CA ALA A 220 7.28 -17.50 -2.62
C ALA A 220 6.76 -17.49 -1.18
N GLU A 221 7.64 -17.62 -0.19
CA GLU A 221 7.30 -17.50 1.23
C GLU A 221 7.22 -16.04 1.66
N VAL A 222 8.04 -15.16 1.07
CA VAL A 222 8.02 -13.71 1.35
C VAL A 222 6.79 -13.04 0.74
N ALA A 223 6.39 -13.43 -0.48
CA ALA A 223 5.28 -12.83 -1.20
C ALA A 223 3.97 -12.68 -0.40
N PRO A 224 3.46 -13.71 0.30
CA PRO A 224 2.26 -13.58 1.13
C PRO A 224 2.48 -12.74 2.40
N ALA A 225 3.71 -12.58 2.88
CA ALA A 225 4.04 -11.78 4.06
C ALA A 225 4.25 -10.28 3.75
N LEU A 226 4.47 -9.95 2.48
CA LEU A 226 4.79 -8.62 2.00
C LEU A 226 3.53 -7.75 1.83
N GLN A 227 3.61 -6.51 2.29
CA GLN A 227 2.64 -5.45 2.01
C GLN A 227 3.37 -4.14 1.75
N PHE A 228 2.84 -3.31 0.88
CA PHE A 228 3.34 -1.96 0.65
C PHE A 228 2.37 -0.95 1.25
N SER A 229 2.89 0.12 1.84
CA SER A 229 2.18 1.37 2.14
C SER A 229 2.71 2.48 1.23
N VAL A 230 1.81 3.21 0.58
CA VAL A 230 2.13 4.28 -0.37
C VAL A 230 1.51 5.58 0.12
N ALA A 231 2.27 6.68 0.14
CA ALA A 231 1.71 7.99 0.48
C ALA A 231 0.92 8.58 -0.71
N ILE A 232 -0.17 9.27 -0.42
CA ILE A 232 -1.02 9.91 -1.41
C ILE A 232 -0.93 11.42 -1.20
N GLY A 233 -0.39 12.13 -2.20
CA GLY A 233 -0.21 13.58 -2.15
C GLY A 233 -1.47 14.36 -2.56
N LYS A 234 -1.32 15.64 -2.89
CA LYS A 234 -2.45 16.51 -3.32
C LYS A 234 -2.81 16.37 -4.82
N SER A 235 -1.98 15.68 -5.61
CA SER A 235 -2.20 15.51 -7.06
C SER A 235 -3.08 14.30 -7.36
N PHE A 236 -4.35 14.54 -7.70
CA PHE A 236 -5.32 13.48 -8.03
C PHE A 236 -4.82 12.52 -9.13
N PHE A 237 -4.30 13.05 -10.24
CA PHE A 237 -3.80 12.23 -11.35
C PHE A 237 -2.45 11.58 -11.05
N GLY A 238 -1.55 12.29 -10.35
CA GLY A 238 -0.29 11.73 -9.90
C GLY A 238 -0.48 10.53 -8.96
N ASN A 239 -1.44 10.59 -8.05
CA ASN A 239 -1.73 9.51 -7.10
C ASN A 239 -2.39 8.30 -7.76
N ARG A 240 -3.23 8.53 -8.78
CA ARG A 240 -3.83 7.43 -9.56
C ARG A 240 -2.79 6.70 -10.39
N GLN A 241 -1.75 7.41 -10.84
CA GLN A 241 -0.61 6.86 -11.57
C GLN A 241 0.42 6.18 -10.65
N THR A 242 0.43 6.38 -9.33
CA THR A 242 1.32 5.67 -8.39
C THR A 242 0.69 4.41 -7.80
N THR A 243 -0.57 4.50 -7.38
CA THR A 243 -1.32 3.40 -6.75
C THR A 243 -1.51 2.19 -7.67
N ARG A 244 -1.70 2.42 -8.97
CA ARG A 244 -1.92 1.37 -9.98
C ARG A 244 -0.65 0.56 -10.33
N PRO A 245 0.51 1.17 -10.60
CA PRO A 245 1.75 0.44 -10.86
C PRO A 245 2.37 -0.23 -9.63
N ALA A 246 2.12 0.23 -8.39
CA ALA A 246 2.57 -0.49 -7.19
C ALA A 246 2.04 -1.95 -7.16
N THR A 247 0.77 -2.16 -7.53
CA THR A 247 0.15 -3.50 -7.64
C THR A 247 0.70 -4.33 -8.81
N ALA A 248 1.20 -3.69 -9.85
CA ALA A 248 1.76 -4.35 -11.03
C ALA A 248 3.21 -4.73 -10.89
N LEU A 249 4.00 -3.86 -10.27
CA LEU A 249 5.43 -4.04 -10.13
C LEU A 249 5.75 -5.04 -9.02
N ALA A 250 4.91 -5.17 -7.97
CA ALA A 250 4.97 -6.33 -7.07
C ALA A 250 4.76 -7.66 -7.82
N LYS A 251 4.04 -7.66 -8.95
CA LYS A 251 3.90 -8.82 -9.85
C LYS A 251 5.01 -8.89 -10.91
N CYS A 252 5.60 -7.77 -11.36
CA CYS A 252 6.75 -7.78 -12.28
C CYS A 252 8.05 -8.15 -11.59
N THR A 253 8.26 -7.81 -10.31
CA THR A 253 9.37 -8.34 -9.53
C THR A 253 9.23 -9.85 -9.41
N GLN A 254 8.05 -10.38 -9.04
CA GLN A 254 7.76 -11.82 -9.14
C GLN A 254 7.93 -12.38 -10.58
N GLY A 255 7.65 -11.56 -11.59
CA GLY A 255 7.80 -11.87 -13.02
C GLY A 255 9.25 -11.95 -13.51
N LEU A 256 10.17 -11.21 -12.90
CA LEU A 256 11.61 -11.26 -13.19
C LEU A 256 12.26 -12.55 -12.64
N TRP A 257 11.61 -13.23 -11.70
CA TRP A 257 12.01 -14.53 -11.14
C TRP A 257 11.27 -15.72 -11.81
N ARG A 258 10.82 -15.58 -13.06
CA ARG A 258 10.05 -16.56 -13.85
C ARG A 258 10.88 -17.76 -14.34
N THR A 259 11.39 -18.56 -13.42
CA THR A 259 11.44 -20.01 -13.64
C THR A 259 10.77 -20.67 -12.43
N ASN A 260 9.47 -20.95 -12.58
CA ASN A 260 8.61 -21.79 -11.73
C ASN A 260 7.98 -21.16 -10.47
N PHE A 261 7.03 -20.23 -10.60
CA PHE A 261 6.15 -19.86 -9.47
C PHE A 261 4.68 -19.66 -9.86
N SER A 262 3.79 -20.24 -9.06
CA SER A 262 2.34 -19.97 -9.05
C SER A 262 2.05 -18.67 -8.30
N ALA A 263 1.11 -17.87 -8.81
CA ALA A 263 0.78 -16.53 -8.34
C ALA A 263 0.39 -16.47 -6.84
N GLY A 264 1.26 -15.88 -6.02
CA GLY A 264 0.91 -15.44 -4.66
C GLY A 264 0.31 -14.03 -4.70
N ASN A 265 -0.82 -13.82 -4.00
CA ASN A 265 -1.43 -12.49 -3.87
C ASN A 265 -0.62 -11.62 -2.91
N SER A 266 0.10 -10.62 -3.42
CA SER A 266 0.62 -9.51 -2.62
C SER A 266 -0.52 -8.51 -2.33
N GLY A 267 -0.74 -8.22 -1.05
CA GLY A 267 -1.71 -7.22 -0.61
C GLY A 267 -1.11 -5.82 -0.71
N SER A 268 -1.93 -4.83 -1.04
CA SER A 268 -1.55 -3.41 -0.99
C SER A 268 -2.39 -2.73 0.09
N PHE A 269 -1.77 -2.11 1.09
CA PHE A 269 -2.43 -1.19 2.00
C PHE A 269 -2.09 0.22 1.55
N CYS A 270 -3.05 1.13 1.54
CA CYS A 270 -2.78 2.51 1.13
C CYS A 270 -3.36 3.41 2.20
N SER A 271 -2.49 4.10 2.92
CA SER A 271 -2.92 5.11 3.88
C SER A 271 -2.89 6.48 3.21
N CYS A 272 -4.06 7.09 3.06
CA CYS A 272 -4.21 8.45 2.57
C CYS A 272 -3.85 9.44 3.68
N PHE A 273 -2.61 9.92 3.71
CA PHE A 273 -2.26 11.05 4.57
C PHE A 273 -2.50 12.36 3.84
N THR A 274 -3.54 13.08 4.24
CA THR A 274 -3.64 14.51 3.92
C THR A 274 -2.54 15.26 4.66
N ARG A 275 -1.59 15.85 3.91
CA ARG A 275 -0.63 16.82 4.44
C ARG A 275 -1.32 18.05 5.01
#